data_AF-A0A163LZH5-F1
#
_entry.id   AF-A0A163LZH5-F1
#
_cell.length_a   1.000
_cell.length_b   1.000
_cell.length_c   1.000
_cell.angle_alpha   90.00
_cell.angle_beta   90.00
_cell.angle_gamma   90.00
#
_symmetry.space_group_name_H-M   'P 1'
#
loop_
_entity.id
_entity.type
_entity.pdbx_description
1 polymer ?
#
loop_
_entity_poly.entity_id
_entity_poly.type
_entity_poly.pdbx_seq_one_letter_code
_entity_poly.pdbx_strand_id
1 'polypeptide(L)'
;MVIHKRAAILIFLFLVLISIVLLINNKTNRVNQETNAKYYSGFMSNVMTLKTVMDQAVDTDSDPESTAIAMFDVLSNIAFIHDRLNLMMNETTHGNEYASLKDQFLRLRYSYESLVRSQLMKRDRSDSEKKLSFTQQQLQLFINDLPKEYENSKAFFILLHKAEAHIKPLEYMNFP
;
A
#
# COMPACT_ATOMS: atom_id res chain seq x y z
N MET A 1 -20.30 16.95 58.17
CA MET A 1 -20.66 17.83 57.04
C MET A 1 -19.45 18.34 56.23
N VAL A 2 -18.37 18.83 56.86
CA VAL A 2 -17.16 19.36 56.16
C VAL A 2 -16.40 18.29 55.36
N ILE A 3 -16.29 17.06 55.88
CA ILE A 3 -15.57 15.95 55.23
C ILE A 3 -16.24 15.54 53.91
N HIS A 4 -17.58 15.48 53.87
CA HIS A 4 -18.32 15.14 52.65
C HIS A 4 -18.19 16.21 51.56
N LYS A 5 -18.09 17.50 51.93
CA LYS A 5 -17.81 18.58 50.98
C LYS A 5 -16.40 18.46 50.37
N ARG A 6 -15.39 18.14 51.18
CA ARG A 6 -14.01 17.90 50.69
C ARG A 6 -13.91 16.67 49.78
N ALA A 7 -14.59 15.59 50.15
CA ALA A 7 -14.67 14.39 49.32
C ALA A 7 -15.38 14.66 47.97
N ALA A 8 -16.48 15.40 47.98
CA ALA A 8 -17.19 15.79 46.76
C ALA A 8 -16.32 16.66 45.82
N ILE A 9 -15.53 17.60 46.36
CA ILE A 9 -14.59 18.41 45.58
C ILE A 9 -13.51 17.54 44.93
N LEU A 10 -12.95 16.57 45.67
CA LEU A 10 -11.94 15.64 45.13
C LEU A 10 -12.51 14.74 44.02
N ILE A 11 -13.72 14.19 44.20
CA ILE A 11 -14.40 13.39 43.18
C ILE A 11 -14.67 14.24 41.93
N PHE A 12 -15.14 15.47 42.11
CA PHE A 12 -15.37 16.39 41.00
C PHE A 12 -14.08 16.68 40.22
N LEU A 13 -12.98 17.00 40.90
CA LEU A 13 -11.66 17.20 40.28
C LEU A 13 -11.20 15.95 39.51
N PHE A 14 -11.41 14.76 40.08
CA PHE A 14 -11.07 13.50 39.44
C PHE A 14 -11.88 13.26 38.16
N LEU A 15 -13.19 13.53 38.18
CA LEU A 15 -14.05 13.43 37.00
C LEU A 15 -13.66 14.43 35.91
N VAL A 16 -13.28 15.65 36.28
CA VAL A 16 -12.77 16.66 35.34
C VAL A 16 -11.47 16.17 34.68
N LEU A 17 -10.54 15.59 35.45
CA LEU A 17 -9.29 15.03 34.92
C LEU A 17 -9.57 13.87 33.96
N ILE A 18 -10.46 12.94 34.32
CA ILE A 18 -10.87 11.85 33.41
C ILE A 18 -11.47 12.42 32.13
N SER A 19 -12.35 13.41 32.22
CA SER A 19 -12.98 14.04 31.06
C SER A 19 -11.95 14.67 30.13
N ILE A 20 -10.96 15.38 30.68
CA ILE A 20 -9.85 15.96 29.89
C ILE A 20 -9.05 14.86 29.18
N VAL A 21 -8.70 13.78 29.88
CA VAL A 21 -7.96 12.66 29.30
C VAL A 21 -8.75 12.01 28.16
N LEU A 22 -10.05 11.79 28.35
CA LEU A 22 -10.93 11.23 27.32
C LEU A 22 -11.03 12.15 26.10
N LEU A 23 -11.14 13.46 26.30
CA LEU A 23 -11.19 14.44 25.21
C LEU A 23 -9.89 14.44 24.38
N ILE A 24 -8.73 14.42 25.05
CA ILE A 24 -7.43 14.35 24.39
C ILE A 24 -7.32 13.03 23.60
N ASN A 25 -7.64 11.91 24.22
CA ASN A 25 -7.56 10.60 23.58
C ASN A 25 -8.46 10.50 22.35
N ASN A 26 -9.70 11.01 22.46
CA ASN A 26 -10.65 11.00 21.35
C ASN A 26 -10.15 11.88 20.17
N LYS A 27 -9.60 13.06 20.47
CA LYS A 27 -9.01 13.94 19.46
C LYS A 27 -7.83 13.28 18.75
N THR A 28 -6.91 12.70 19.51
CA THR A 28 -5.74 12.00 18.97
C THR A 28 -6.15 10.80 18.10
N ASN A 29 -7.10 9.99 18.56
CA ASN A 29 -7.61 8.86 17.79
C ASN A 29 -8.24 9.30 16.46
N ARG A 30 -8.98 10.41 16.46
CA ARG A 30 -9.56 10.96 15.23
C ARG A 30 -8.49 11.42 14.24
N VAL A 31 -7.48 12.16 14.72
CA VAL A 31 -6.36 12.63 13.87
C VAL A 31 -5.59 11.44 13.28
N ASN A 32 -5.34 10.41 14.08
CA ASN A 32 -4.65 9.19 13.62
C ASN A 32 -5.49 8.46 12.56
N GLN A 33 -6.81 8.33 12.78
CA GLN A 33 -7.73 7.73 11.82
C GLN A 33 -7.74 8.48 10.49
N GLU A 34 -7.84 9.81 10.53
CA GLU A 34 -7.82 10.67 9.33
C GLU A 34 -6.49 10.56 8.58
N THR A 35 -5.37 10.55 9.32
CA THR A 35 -4.02 10.44 8.76
C THR A 35 -3.83 9.10 8.07
N ASN A 36 -4.13 8.00 8.75
CA ASN A 36 -4.00 6.65 8.20
C ASN A 36 -4.92 6.46 6.98
N ALA A 37 -6.15 6.97 7.03
CA ALA A 37 -7.08 6.91 5.90
C ALA A 37 -6.59 7.68 4.68
N LYS A 38 -6.05 8.90 4.88
CA LYS A 38 -5.43 9.69 3.80
C LYS A 38 -4.24 8.96 3.18
N TYR A 39 -3.39 8.37 4.01
CA TYR A 39 -2.22 7.64 3.54
C TYR A 39 -2.61 6.42 2.71
N TYR A 40 -3.55 5.62 3.23
CA TYR A 40 -4.11 4.45 2.54
C TYR A 40 -4.82 4.80 1.23
N SER A 41 -5.64 5.85 1.21
CA SER A 41 -6.30 6.32 -0.01
C SER A 41 -5.28 6.71 -1.09
N GLY A 42 -4.20 7.39 -0.73
CA GLY A 42 -3.12 7.69 -1.67
C GLY A 42 -2.38 6.44 -2.16
N PHE A 43 -2.20 5.44 -1.30
CA PHE A 43 -1.68 4.13 -1.72
C PHE A 43 -2.60 3.44 -2.73
N MET A 44 -3.90 3.36 -2.44
CA MET A 44 -4.91 2.82 -3.36
C MET A 44 -4.89 3.54 -4.70
N SER A 45 -4.79 4.87 -4.69
CA SER A 45 -4.68 5.66 -5.94
C SER A 45 -3.48 5.22 -6.77
N ASN A 46 -2.30 5.08 -6.16
CA ASN A 46 -1.09 4.66 -6.87
C ASN A 46 -1.20 3.23 -7.43
N VAL A 47 -1.83 2.31 -6.69
CA VAL A 47 -2.09 0.94 -7.16
C VAL A 47 -3.03 0.95 -8.37
N MET A 48 -4.08 1.77 -8.35
CA MET A 48 -4.98 1.93 -9.49
C MET A 48 -4.29 2.56 -10.69
N THR A 49 -3.41 3.54 -10.47
CA THR A 49 -2.58 4.12 -11.54
C THR A 49 -1.65 3.07 -12.16
N LEU A 50 -0.99 2.24 -11.34
CA LEU A 50 -0.18 1.12 -11.83
C LEU A 50 -1.01 0.21 -12.74
N LYS A 51 -2.23 -0.15 -12.31
CA LYS A 51 -3.13 -0.96 -13.13
C LYS A 51 -3.41 -0.30 -14.49
N THR A 52 -3.78 0.97 -14.50
CA THR A 52 -4.06 1.71 -15.74
C THR A 52 -2.86 1.73 -16.68
N VAL A 53 -1.67 2.02 -16.15
CA VAL A 53 -0.43 2.05 -16.95
C VAL A 53 -0.09 0.65 -17.48
N MET A 54 -0.28 -0.39 -16.67
CA MET A 54 -0.09 -1.77 -17.14
C MET A 54 -1.09 -2.15 -18.23
N ASP A 55 -2.37 -1.80 -18.09
CA ASP A 55 -3.39 -2.09 -19.11
C ASP A 55 -3.04 -1.41 -20.45
N GLN A 56 -2.48 -0.19 -20.40
CA GLN A 56 -2.03 0.56 -21.57
C GLN A 56 -0.76 -0.02 -22.21
N ALA A 57 0.06 -0.74 -21.45
CA ALA A 57 1.32 -1.31 -21.93
C ALA A 57 1.15 -2.57 -22.81
N VAL A 58 -0.05 -3.14 -22.92
CA VAL A 58 -0.33 -4.40 -23.65
C VAL A 58 -0.74 -4.17 -25.13
N ASP A 59 -0.48 -2.99 -25.69
CA ASP A 59 -0.84 -2.72 -27.08
C ASP A 59 0.06 -3.49 -28.07
N THR A 60 -0.51 -4.52 -28.71
CA THR A 60 0.19 -5.57 -29.48
C THR A 60 0.79 -5.12 -30.81
N ASP A 61 0.52 -3.89 -31.26
CA ASP A 61 1.07 -3.32 -32.50
C ASP A 61 2.11 -2.20 -32.23
N SER A 62 2.54 -2.04 -30.98
CA SER A 62 3.49 -0.99 -30.61
C SER A 62 4.92 -1.31 -31.05
N ASP A 63 5.63 -0.30 -31.54
CA ASP A 63 7.04 -0.43 -31.91
C ASP A 63 7.91 -0.64 -30.64
N PRO A 64 9.14 -1.15 -30.78
CA PRO A 64 9.98 -1.53 -29.63
C PRO A 64 10.31 -0.37 -28.68
N GLU A 65 10.35 0.88 -29.17
CA GLU A 65 10.60 2.06 -28.35
C GLU A 65 9.37 2.38 -27.49
N SER A 66 8.18 2.36 -28.10
CA SER A 66 6.90 2.53 -27.41
C SER A 66 6.68 1.47 -26.31
N THR A 67 6.99 0.19 -26.59
CA THR A 67 6.93 -0.88 -25.58
C THR A 67 7.90 -0.61 -24.41
N ALA A 68 9.12 -0.16 -24.72
CA ALA A 68 10.11 0.12 -23.69
C ALA A 68 9.71 1.28 -22.78
N ILE A 69 9.11 2.34 -23.33
CA ILE A 69 8.56 3.46 -22.56
C ILE A 69 7.44 2.97 -21.64
N ALA A 70 6.48 2.21 -22.18
CA ALA A 70 5.36 1.70 -21.38
C ALA A 70 5.84 0.82 -20.22
N MET A 71 6.83 -0.04 -20.45
CA MET A 71 7.42 -0.86 -19.38
C MET A 71 8.19 -0.02 -18.36
N PHE A 72 8.86 1.04 -18.77
CA PHE A 72 9.51 1.98 -17.85
C PHE A 72 8.49 2.73 -16.97
N ASP A 73 7.33 3.11 -17.52
CA ASP A 73 6.25 3.74 -16.77
C ASP A 73 5.67 2.78 -15.72
N VAL A 74 5.50 1.50 -16.06
CA VAL A 74 5.11 0.46 -15.09
C VAL A 74 6.14 0.35 -13.96
N LEU A 75 7.43 0.26 -14.29
CA LEU A 75 8.52 0.20 -13.30
C LEU A 75 8.51 1.41 -12.35
N SER A 76 8.31 2.60 -12.90
CA SER A 76 8.24 3.84 -12.13
C SER A 76 7.06 3.83 -11.16
N ASN A 77 5.89 3.34 -11.59
CA ASN A 77 4.72 3.22 -10.73
C ASN A 77 4.89 2.18 -9.60
N ILE A 78 5.56 1.05 -9.87
CA ILE A 78 5.94 0.08 -8.84
C ILE A 78 6.84 0.76 -7.78
N ALA A 79 7.82 1.57 -8.20
CA ALA A 79 8.68 2.32 -7.31
C ALA A 79 7.90 3.35 -6.46
N PHE A 80 6.97 4.09 -7.07
CA PHE A 80 6.11 5.03 -6.33
C PHE A 80 5.24 4.36 -5.28
N ILE A 81 4.74 3.14 -5.56
CA ILE A 81 3.98 2.37 -4.56
C ILE A 81 4.88 1.97 -3.39
N HIS A 82 6.09 1.48 -3.66
CA HIS A 82 7.06 1.16 -2.61
C HIS A 82 7.36 2.37 -1.72
N ASP A 83 7.64 3.53 -2.33
CA ASP A 83 7.94 4.75 -1.58
C ASP A 83 6.73 5.24 -0.79
N ARG A 84 5.53 5.08 -1.33
CA ARG A 84 4.29 5.37 -0.60
C ARG A 84 4.11 4.45 0.59
N LEU A 85 4.40 3.16 0.47
CA LEU A 85 4.37 2.22 1.59
C LEU A 85 5.40 2.58 2.65
N ASN A 86 6.59 3.05 2.26
CA ASN A 86 7.59 3.55 3.20
C ASN A 86 7.08 4.79 3.97
N LEU A 87 6.39 5.72 3.31
CA LEU A 87 5.72 6.84 3.99
C LEU A 87 4.63 6.34 4.93
N MET A 88 3.81 5.36 4.52
CA MET A 88 2.80 4.76 5.39
C MET A 88 3.43 4.14 6.64
N MET A 89 4.57 3.46 6.51
CA MET A 89 5.29 2.90 7.65
C MET A 89 5.71 3.98 8.66
N ASN A 90 6.17 5.12 8.17
CA ASN A 90 6.75 6.16 9.03
C ASN A 90 5.71 7.12 9.63
N GLU A 91 4.60 7.34 8.92
CA GLU A 91 3.65 8.42 9.20
C GLU A 91 2.31 7.92 9.76
N THR A 92 2.11 6.61 9.90
CA THR A 92 0.88 6.01 10.43
C THR A 92 1.10 5.28 11.76
N THR A 93 0.03 5.12 12.54
CA THR A 93 0.12 4.44 13.84
C THR A 93 0.34 2.92 13.75
N HIS A 94 0.15 2.32 12.58
CA HIS A 94 0.28 0.87 12.34
C HIS A 94 1.36 0.57 11.32
N GLY A 95 2.43 1.37 11.31
CA GLY A 95 3.47 1.29 10.29
C GLY A 95 4.02 -0.11 10.03
N ASN A 96 4.22 -0.90 11.09
CA ASN A 96 4.76 -2.26 10.99
C ASN A 96 3.86 -3.23 10.21
N GLU A 97 2.54 -3.01 10.19
CA GLU A 97 1.60 -3.86 9.44
C GLU A 97 1.82 -3.76 7.91
N TYR A 98 2.48 -2.69 7.45
CA TYR A 98 2.80 -2.48 6.02
C TYR A 98 4.17 -3.02 5.59
N ALA A 99 4.99 -3.51 6.53
CA ALA A 99 6.38 -3.88 6.26
C ALA A 99 6.51 -5.00 5.23
N SER A 100 5.70 -6.05 5.36
CA SER A 100 5.73 -7.19 4.43
C SER A 100 5.35 -6.75 3.01
N LEU A 101 4.27 -5.99 2.89
CA LEU A 101 3.81 -5.46 1.60
C LEU A 101 4.84 -4.52 0.96
N LYS A 102 5.50 -3.65 1.73
CA LYS A 102 6.60 -2.80 1.25
C LYS A 102 7.71 -3.65 0.66
N ASP A 103 8.18 -4.64 1.40
CA ASP A 103 9.26 -5.52 0.95
C ASP A 103 8.86 -6.31 -0.30
N GLN A 104 7.59 -6.69 -0.42
CA GLN A 104 7.04 -7.35 -1.61
C GLN A 104 7.11 -6.45 -2.85
N PHE A 105 6.70 -5.18 -2.72
CA PHE A 105 6.78 -4.21 -3.82
C PHE A 105 8.24 -3.86 -4.18
N LEU A 106 9.15 -3.85 -3.21
CA LEU A 106 10.58 -3.69 -3.48
C LEU A 106 11.12 -4.84 -4.34
N ARG A 107 10.77 -6.08 -4.00
CA ARG A 107 11.19 -7.26 -4.77
C ARG A 107 10.55 -7.26 -6.16
N LEU A 108 9.26 -6.96 -6.26
CA LEU A 108 8.59 -6.77 -7.55
C LEU A 108 9.31 -5.73 -8.43
N ARG A 109 9.75 -4.61 -7.85
CA ARG A 109 10.52 -3.58 -8.58
C ARG A 109 11.77 -4.17 -9.22
N TYR A 110 12.58 -4.89 -8.45
CA TYR A 110 13.82 -5.48 -8.97
C TYR A 110 13.57 -6.55 -10.03
N SER A 111 12.56 -7.39 -9.81
CA SER A 111 12.17 -8.42 -10.79
C SER A 111 11.73 -7.73 -12.09
N TYR A 112 10.82 -6.75 -12.02
CA TYR A 112 10.34 -6.02 -13.19
C TYR A 112 11.42 -5.17 -13.88
N GLU A 113 12.39 -4.63 -13.15
CA GLU A 113 13.54 -3.92 -13.74
C GLU A 113 14.35 -4.84 -14.66
N SER A 114 14.56 -6.09 -14.26
CA SER A 114 15.24 -7.09 -15.09
C SER A 114 14.48 -7.36 -16.39
N LEU A 115 13.14 -7.43 -16.31
CA LEU A 115 12.27 -7.57 -17.48
C LEU A 115 12.41 -6.41 -18.47
N VAL A 116 12.34 -5.17 -17.97
CA VAL A 116 12.53 -3.94 -18.77
C VAL A 116 13.89 -3.98 -19.48
N ARG A 117 14.94 -4.35 -18.76
CA ARG A 117 16.29 -4.45 -19.31
C ARG A 117 16.41 -5.52 -20.41
N SER A 118 15.80 -6.69 -20.21
CA SER A 118 15.81 -7.76 -21.21
C SER A 118 15.13 -7.34 -22.51
N GLN A 119 13.98 -6.64 -22.40
CA GLN A 119 13.26 -6.10 -23.55
C GLN A 119 14.08 -5.06 -24.31
N LEU A 120 14.73 -4.13 -23.60
CA LEU A 120 15.64 -3.13 -24.19
C LEU A 120 16.80 -3.79 -24.96
N MET A 121 17.30 -4.92 -24.45
CA MET A 121 18.38 -5.68 -25.08
C MET A 121 17.91 -6.62 -26.21
N LYS A 122 16.60 -6.67 -26.52
CA LYS A 122 15.97 -7.56 -27.51
C LYS A 122 16.30 -9.05 -27.30
N ARG A 123 16.54 -9.47 -26.06
CA ARG A 123 17.03 -10.82 -25.75
C ARG A 123 15.92 -11.87 -25.71
N ASP A 124 14.68 -11.50 -25.35
CA ASP A 124 13.57 -12.48 -25.32
C ASP A 124 12.17 -11.83 -25.26
N ARG A 125 11.51 -11.65 -26.41
CA ARG A 125 10.19 -10.98 -26.48
C ARG A 125 9.03 -11.86 -26.03
N SER A 126 9.04 -13.15 -26.40
CA SER A 126 7.92 -14.07 -26.14
C SER A 126 7.71 -14.36 -24.64
N ASP A 127 8.81 -14.41 -23.89
CA ASP A 127 8.77 -14.63 -22.45
C ASP A 127 8.32 -13.37 -21.68
N SER A 128 8.57 -12.18 -22.26
CA SER A 128 8.24 -10.89 -21.66
C SER A 128 6.73 -10.61 -21.64
N GLU A 129 6.02 -10.92 -22.72
CA GLU A 129 4.56 -10.74 -22.84
C GLU A 129 3.78 -11.66 -21.88
N LYS A 130 4.21 -12.92 -21.74
CA LYS A 130 3.60 -13.87 -20.79
C LYS A 130 3.79 -13.39 -19.35
N LYS A 131 4.98 -12.91 -19.01
CA LYS A 131 5.31 -12.39 -17.67
C LYS A 131 4.56 -11.10 -17.37
N LEU A 132 4.40 -10.21 -18.36
CA LEU A 132 3.58 -9.00 -18.23
C LEU A 132 2.10 -9.36 -17.97
N SER A 133 1.53 -10.24 -18.79
CA SER A 133 0.15 -10.73 -18.61
C SER A 133 -0.07 -11.37 -17.25
N PHE A 134 0.87 -12.20 -16.79
CA PHE A 134 0.81 -12.80 -15.45
C PHE A 134 0.88 -11.74 -14.34
N THR A 135 1.76 -10.73 -14.50
CA THR A 135 1.87 -9.61 -13.56
C THR A 135 0.55 -8.85 -13.46
N GLN A 136 -0.10 -8.56 -14.59
CA GLN A 136 -1.40 -7.90 -14.63
C GLN A 136 -2.48 -8.70 -13.92
N GLN A 137 -2.53 -10.01 -14.17
CA GLN A 137 -3.51 -10.89 -13.53
C GLN A 137 -3.35 -10.88 -12.00
N GLN A 138 -2.13 -11.00 -11.51
CA GLN A 138 -1.85 -10.94 -10.08
C GLN A 138 -2.16 -9.57 -9.48
N LEU A 139 -1.85 -8.48 -10.18
CA LEU A 139 -2.21 -7.13 -9.74
C LEU A 139 -3.73 -6.96 -9.67
N GLN A 140 -4.49 -7.51 -10.63
CA GLN A 140 -5.95 -7.47 -10.59
C GLN A 140 -6.49 -8.24 -9.38
N LEU A 141 -5.94 -9.42 -9.07
CA LEU A 141 -6.32 -10.20 -7.89
C LEU A 141 -6.00 -9.45 -6.59
N PHE A 142 -4.81 -8.83 -6.54
CA PHE A 142 -4.41 -7.94 -5.45
C PHE A 142 -5.45 -6.84 -5.23
N ILE A 143 -5.79 -6.08 -6.28
CA ILE A 143 -6.78 -4.98 -6.23
C ILE A 143 -8.15 -5.48 -5.76
N ASN A 144 -8.59 -6.65 -6.22
CA ASN A 144 -9.89 -7.21 -5.85
C ASN A 144 -10.00 -7.57 -4.37
N ASP A 145 -8.90 -8.02 -3.76
CA ASP A 145 -8.85 -8.40 -2.34
C ASP A 145 -8.49 -7.22 -1.41
N LEU A 146 -8.06 -6.06 -1.95
CA LEU A 146 -7.74 -4.89 -1.13
C LEU A 146 -8.98 -4.33 -0.40
N PRO A 147 -8.84 -3.92 0.87
CA PRO A 147 -9.87 -3.13 1.54
C PRO A 147 -10.20 -1.85 0.75
N LYS A 148 -11.49 -1.53 0.55
CA LYS A 148 -11.86 -0.33 -0.21
C LYS A 148 -11.52 0.97 0.52
N GLU A 149 -11.62 0.93 1.85
CA GLU A 149 -11.39 2.07 2.73
C GLU A 149 -10.55 1.63 3.93
N TYR A 150 -9.89 2.59 4.57
CA TYR A 150 -9.11 2.32 5.77
C TYR A 150 -10.03 2.19 6.98
N GLU A 151 -9.87 1.08 7.70
CA GLU A 151 -10.44 0.90 9.02
C GLU A 151 -9.33 0.55 10.00
N ASN A 152 -9.31 1.19 11.16
CA ASN A 152 -8.39 0.82 12.23
C ASN A 152 -8.90 -0.43 12.94
N SER A 153 -8.81 -1.57 12.27
CA SER A 153 -9.32 -2.85 12.76
C SER A 153 -8.40 -4.00 12.36
N LYS A 154 -8.40 -5.06 13.15
CA LYS A 154 -7.67 -6.30 12.78
C LYS A 154 -8.18 -6.88 11.47
N ALA A 155 -9.48 -6.75 11.19
CA ALA A 155 -10.09 -7.25 9.97
C ALA A 155 -9.51 -6.56 8.71
N PHE A 156 -9.28 -5.24 8.78
CA PHE A 156 -8.63 -4.50 7.71
C PHE A 156 -7.23 -5.08 7.39
N PHE A 157 -6.39 -5.29 8.41
CA PHE A 157 -5.03 -5.81 8.19
C PHE A 157 -5.02 -7.27 7.73
N ILE A 158 -5.97 -8.09 8.18
CA ILE A 158 -6.16 -9.46 7.67
C ILE A 158 -6.47 -9.44 6.17
N LEU A 159 -7.37 -8.56 5.73
CA LEU A 159 -7.70 -8.41 4.30
C LEU A 159 -6.51 -7.88 3.51
N LEU A 160 -5.78 -6.90 4.04
CA LEU A 160 -4.57 -6.36 3.42
C LEU A 160 -3.50 -7.45 3.20
N HIS A 161 -3.23 -8.28 4.21
CA HIS A 161 -2.29 -9.41 4.08
C HIS A 161 -2.79 -10.52 3.19
N LYS A 162 -4.11 -10.74 3.11
CA LYS A 162 -4.69 -11.66 2.13
C LYS A 162 -4.43 -11.14 0.71
N ALA A 163 -4.62 -9.85 0.46
CA ALA A 163 -4.33 -9.25 -0.84
C ALA A 163 -2.84 -9.41 -1.19
N GLU A 164 -1.92 -9.12 -0.26
CA GLU A 164 -0.46 -9.26 -0.42
C GLU A 164 -0.04 -10.63 -0.97
N ALA A 165 -0.79 -11.70 -0.70
CA ALA A 165 -0.52 -13.03 -1.22
C ALA A 165 -0.48 -13.10 -2.76
N HIS A 166 -1.13 -12.17 -3.47
CA HIS A 166 -1.09 -12.09 -4.94
C HIS A 166 0.15 -11.36 -5.47
N ILE A 167 0.86 -10.59 -4.63
CA ILE A 167 2.11 -9.93 -5.05
C ILE A 167 3.32 -10.86 -4.88
N LYS A 168 3.31 -11.75 -3.88
CA LYS A 168 4.38 -12.72 -3.60
C LYS A 168 4.86 -13.55 -4.80
N PRO A 169 3.98 -14.10 -5.66
CA PRO A 169 4.41 -14.87 -6.82
C PRO A 169 5.22 -14.05 -7.84
N LEU A 170 5.06 -12.73 -7.84
CA LEU A 170 5.72 -11.84 -8.78
C LEU A 170 7.20 -11.59 -8.47
N GLU A 171 7.63 -11.92 -7.25
CA GLU A 171 8.98 -11.71 -6.76
C GLU A 171 10.00 -12.65 -7.40
N TYR A 172 9.57 -13.86 -7.73
CA TYR A 172 10.43 -14.95 -8.23
C TYR A 172 10.22 -15.22 -9.72
N MET A 173 9.71 -14.24 -10.46
CA MET A 173 9.91 -14.25 -11.91
C MET A 173 11.40 -14.09 -12.14
N ASN A 174 12.14 -15.20 -12.14
CA ASN A 174 13.51 -15.22 -12.64
C ASN A 174 13.42 -14.76 -14.09
N PHE A 175 14.01 -13.61 -14.35
CA PHE A 175 14.31 -13.12 -15.68
C PHE A 175 15.74 -13.59 -15.96
N PRO A 176 15.94 -14.79 -16.56
CA PRO A 176 17.27 -15.23 -16.98
C PRO A 176 17.90 -14.23 -17.97
#